data_AF-A0A6P8TD15-F1
#
_entry.id   AF-A0A6P8TD15-F1
#
_cell.length_a   1.000
_cell.length_b   1.000
_cell.length_c   1.000
_cell.angle_alpha   90.00
_cell.angle_beta   90.00
_cell.angle_gamma   90.00
#
_symmetry.space_group_name_H-M   'P 1'
#
loop_
_entity.id
_entity.type
_entity.pdbx_description
1 polymer ?
#
loop_
_entity_poly.entity_id
_entity_poly.type
_entity_poly.pdbx_seq_one_letter_code
_entity_poly.pdbx_strand_id
1 'polypeptide(L)'
;MTEKETATQAVVERLQSDLSAQYLQYREQRDARQLLIWQINDLTRGSVEEEHPADGNSDARDPVQLQLSLKVCRRDLTTAQKELTRMKAEYWDVVPRCNWDALEQTHQQNLSKMQTLQSDFDQLKREHDILLELHKEGSMQNKTNEPSTQQNDESVSQEQNQVESDHLSDLIDSESPEKSTLTVQEFRMALRTAFPLKSDEINEINELVTSAQSDPDGSDDSISSQRLHSLLAESVEAGLPALEESEGQAAENPVQATD
;
A
#
# COMPACT_ATOMS: atom_id res chain seq x y z
N MET A 1 -53.78 33.20 -24.86
CA MET A 1 -54.71 32.13 -24.46
C MET A 1 -53.97 30.98 -23.79
N THR A 2 -52.77 30.63 -24.27
CA THR A 2 -51.91 29.55 -23.77
C THR A 2 -51.48 29.65 -22.30
N GLU A 3 -51.21 30.85 -21.78
CA GLU A 3 -50.72 31.02 -20.39
C GLU A 3 -51.73 30.56 -19.32
N LYS A 4 -53.03 30.81 -19.54
CA LYS A 4 -54.09 30.36 -18.63
C LYS A 4 -54.23 28.85 -18.67
N GLU A 5 -54.10 28.25 -19.85
CA GLU A 5 -54.14 26.81 -20.06
C GLU A 5 -52.94 26.12 -19.38
N THR A 6 -51.74 26.68 -19.52
CA THR A 6 -50.54 26.19 -18.81
C THR A 6 -50.66 26.34 -17.30
N ALA A 7 -51.26 27.43 -16.81
CA ALA A 7 -51.49 27.63 -15.39
C ALA A 7 -52.50 26.64 -14.81
N THR A 8 -53.61 26.39 -15.54
CA THR A 8 -54.58 25.36 -15.13
C THR A 8 -54.00 23.96 -15.17
N GLN A 9 -53.18 23.66 -16.19
CA GLN A 9 -52.50 22.37 -16.32
C GLN A 9 -51.51 22.14 -15.16
N ALA A 10 -50.72 23.16 -14.80
CA ALA A 10 -49.82 23.09 -13.66
C ALA A 10 -50.55 22.84 -12.32
N VAL A 11 -51.75 23.43 -12.14
CA VAL A 11 -52.58 23.15 -10.96
C VAL A 11 -53.11 21.72 -10.96
N VAL A 12 -53.54 21.21 -12.12
CA VAL A 12 -53.99 19.82 -12.25
C VAL A 12 -52.85 18.85 -11.93
N GLU A 13 -51.66 19.07 -12.47
CA GLU A 13 -50.48 18.24 -12.21
C GLU A 13 -50.10 18.26 -10.72
N ARG A 14 -50.14 19.44 -10.10
CA ARG A 14 -49.91 19.56 -8.66
C ARG A 14 -50.94 18.78 -7.86
N LEU A 15 -52.24 18.92 -8.17
CA LEU A 15 -53.30 18.19 -7.45
C LEU A 15 -53.20 16.67 -7.67
N GLN A 16 -52.79 16.24 -8.86
CA GLN A 16 -52.53 14.82 -9.15
C GLN A 16 -51.34 14.30 -8.33
N SER A 17 -50.27 15.09 -8.22
CA SER A 17 -49.11 14.77 -7.39
C SER A 17 -49.51 14.69 -5.92
N ASP A 18 -50.21 15.70 -5.39
CA ASP A 18 -50.67 15.75 -4.00
C ASP A 18 -51.60 14.57 -3.66
N LEU A 19 -52.53 14.23 -4.56
CA LEU A 19 -53.44 13.09 -4.39
C LEU A 19 -52.67 11.76 -4.39
N SER A 20 -51.70 11.60 -5.30
CA SER A 20 -50.88 10.38 -5.35
C SER A 20 -50.02 10.21 -4.10
N ALA A 21 -49.46 11.30 -3.58
CA ALA A 21 -48.69 11.31 -2.34
C ALA A 21 -49.56 10.93 -1.13
N GLN A 22 -50.79 11.45 -1.07
CA GLN A 22 -51.73 11.12 -0.01
C GLN A 22 -52.13 9.62 -0.04
N TYR A 23 -52.37 9.05 -1.22
CA TYR A 23 -52.66 7.61 -1.35
C TYR A 23 -51.47 6.73 -0.91
N LEU A 24 -50.25 7.14 -1.25
CA LEU A 24 -49.05 6.42 -0.82
C LEU A 24 -48.92 6.45 0.72
N GLN A 25 -49.11 7.63 1.33
CA GLN A 25 -49.07 7.79 2.78
C GLN A 25 -50.12 6.91 3.48
N TYR A 26 -51.36 6.84 2.98
CA TYR A 26 -52.37 5.97 3.57
C TYR A 26 -52.03 4.49 3.45
N ARG A 27 -51.39 4.06 2.35
CA ARG A 27 -50.91 2.69 2.19
C ARG A 27 -49.84 2.36 3.22
N GLU A 28 -48.83 3.23 3.35
CA GLU A 28 -47.74 3.06 4.32
C GLU A 28 -48.26 3.04 5.77
N GLN A 29 -49.18 3.93 6.12
CA GLN A 29 -49.83 3.94 7.43
C GLN A 29 -50.62 2.66 7.70
N ARG A 30 -51.33 2.16 6.69
CA ARG A 30 -52.05 0.88 6.80
C ARG A 30 -51.07 -0.26 7.02
N ASP A 31 -50.00 -0.33 6.24
CA ASP A 31 -48.99 -1.39 6.34
C ASP A 31 -48.28 -1.35 7.71
N ALA A 32 -47.92 -0.17 8.21
CA ALA A 32 -47.35 0.02 9.54
C ALA A 32 -48.32 -0.41 10.66
N ARG A 33 -49.62 -0.09 10.53
CA ARG A 33 -50.64 -0.54 11.50
C ARG A 33 -50.82 -2.05 11.47
N GLN A 34 -50.82 -2.67 10.29
CA GLN A 34 -50.90 -4.12 10.17
C GLN A 34 -49.68 -4.80 10.81
N LEU A 35 -48.49 -4.25 10.58
CA LEU A 35 -47.26 -4.74 11.21
C LEU A 35 -47.34 -4.61 12.75
N LEU A 36 -47.80 -3.47 13.26
CA LEU A 36 -47.95 -3.26 14.70
C LEU A 36 -49.00 -4.21 15.30
N ILE A 37 -50.15 -4.39 14.66
CA ILE A 37 -51.17 -5.35 15.08
C ILE A 37 -50.59 -6.76 15.08
N TRP A 38 -49.83 -7.11 14.05
CA TRP A 38 -49.15 -8.41 13.98
C TRP A 38 -48.16 -8.59 15.13
N GLN A 39 -47.33 -7.59 15.42
CA GLN A 39 -46.39 -7.61 16.55
C GLN A 39 -47.12 -7.70 17.90
N ILE A 40 -48.17 -6.91 18.12
CA ILE A 40 -48.98 -6.98 19.33
C ILE A 40 -49.60 -8.37 19.48
N ASN A 41 -50.14 -8.93 18.40
CA ASN A 41 -50.72 -10.27 18.41
C ASN A 41 -49.67 -11.37 18.61
N ASP A 42 -48.46 -11.19 18.11
CA ASP A 42 -47.33 -12.10 18.33
C ASP A 42 -46.86 -12.06 19.79
N LEU A 43 -46.71 -10.87 20.36
CA LEU A 43 -46.42 -10.67 21.78
C LEU A 43 -47.53 -11.22 22.68
N THR A 44 -48.79 -10.98 22.32
CA THR A 44 -49.96 -11.49 23.06
C THR A 44 -50.05 -13.01 22.95
N ARG A 45 -49.74 -13.59 21.79
CA ARG A 45 -49.67 -15.04 21.62
C ARG A 45 -48.50 -15.63 22.42
N GLY A 46 -47.34 -14.97 22.42
CA GLY A 46 -46.18 -15.37 23.22
C GLY A 46 -46.46 -15.31 24.73
N SER A 47 -47.19 -14.30 25.20
CA SER A 47 -47.57 -14.19 26.61
C SER A 47 -48.71 -15.14 27.01
N VAL A 48 -49.66 -15.40 26.11
CA VAL A 48 -50.76 -16.36 26.33
C VAL A 48 -50.29 -17.82 26.21
N GLU A 49 -49.22 -18.10 25.46
CA GLU A 49 -48.58 -19.43 25.53
C GLU A 49 -47.78 -19.62 26.84
N GLU A 50 -47.44 -18.53 27.54
CA GLU A 50 -46.90 -18.55 28.91
C GLU A 50 -48.00 -18.66 29.98
N GLU A 51 -49.17 -18.05 29.76
CA GLU A 51 -50.37 -18.25 30.56
C GLU A 51 -51.21 -19.43 30.03
N HIS A 52 -50.85 -20.63 30.49
CA HIS A 52 -51.68 -21.83 30.39
C HIS A 52 -53.19 -21.50 30.49
N PRO A 53 -54.04 -22.06 29.60
CA PRO A 53 -55.48 -21.97 29.81
C PRO A 53 -55.79 -22.54 31.19
N ALA A 54 -56.66 -21.83 31.92
CA ALA A 54 -57.21 -22.26 33.19
C ALA A 54 -57.99 -23.58 33.04
N ASP A 55 -57.27 -24.67 32.86
CA ASP A 55 -57.72 -26.05 33.01
C ASP A 55 -56.84 -26.67 34.10
N GLY A 56 -57.43 -26.81 35.28
CA GLY A 56 -56.72 -27.18 36.50
C GLY A 56 -56.19 -28.60 36.44
N ASN A 57 -54.97 -28.80 35.94
CA ASN A 57 -54.05 -29.86 36.42
C ASN A 57 -52.60 -29.86 35.85
N SER A 58 -52.11 -28.83 35.14
CA SER A 58 -50.81 -28.94 34.44
C SER A 58 -49.55 -28.62 35.26
N ASP A 59 -49.69 -28.23 36.54
CA ASP A 59 -48.55 -27.83 37.39
C ASP A 59 -47.61 -29.01 37.75
N ALA A 60 -47.94 -30.22 37.29
CA ALA A 60 -47.02 -31.33 37.23
C ALA A 60 -46.50 -31.49 35.79
N ARG A 61 -45.58 -30.61 35.33
CA ARG A 61 -44.74 -30.98 34.18
C ARG A 61 -44.16 -32.36 34.46
N ASP A 62 -44.33 -33.27 33.50
CA ASP A 62 -43.84 -34.65 33.61
C ASP A 62 -42.37 -34.63 34.09
N PRO A 63 -42.03 -35.31 35.20
CA PRO A 63 -40.66 -35.39 35.69
C PRO A 63 -39.65 -35.78 34.61
N VAL A 64 -40.07 -36.57 33.62
CA VAL A 64 -39.24 -36.94 32.47
C VAL A 64 -38.97 -35.75 31.54
N GLN A 65 -39.97 -34.91 31.28
CA GLN A 65 -39.82 -33.69 30.48
C GLN A 65 -38.89 -32.68 31.18
N LEU A 66 -38.99 -32.55 32.50
CA LEU A 66 -38.08 -31.73 33.31
C LEU A 66 -36.64 -32.27 33.29
N GLN A 67 -36.47 -33.59 33.38
CA GLN A 67 -35.15 -34.20 33.23
C GLN A 67 -34.57 -34.02 31.84
N LEU A 68 -35.39 -34.10 30.78
CA LEU A 68 -34.95 -33.92 29.41
C LEU A 68 -34.50 -32.47 29.15
N SER A 69 -35.30 -31.49 29.56
CA SER A 69 -34.95 -30.07 29.46
C SER A 69 -33.70 -29.74 30.28
N LEU A 70 -33.58 -30.26 31.50
CA LEU A 70 -32.38 -30.10 32.32
C LEU A 70 -31.13 -30.72 31.66
N LYS A 71 -31.26 -31.89 31.02
CA LYS A 71 -30.16 -32.50 30.24
C LYS A 71 -29.78 -31.65 29.03
N VAL A 72 -30.75 -31.05 28.36
CA VAL A 72 -30.52 -30.10 27.25
C VAL A 72 -29.76 -28.88 27.75
N CYS A 73 -30.25 -28.21 28.79
CA CYS A 73 -29.60 -27.03 29.38
C CYS A 73 -28.17 -27.33 29.85
N ARG A 74 -27.93 -28.51 30.45
CA ARG A 74 -26.58 -28.93 30.84
C ARG A 74 -25.65 -29.09 29.64
N ARG A 75 -26.13 -29.73 28.57
CA ARG A 75 -25.35 -29.85 27.33
C ARG A 75 -25.06 -28.47 26.75
N ASP A 76 -26.06 -27.61 26.65
CA ASP A 76 -25.91 -26.28 26.06
C ASP A 76 -24.94 -25.43 26.87
N LEU A 77 -24.98 -25.53 28.21
CA LEU A 77 -23.98 -24.92 29.09
C LEU A 77 -22.57 -25.45 28.79
N THR A 78 -22.39 -26.77 28.69
CA THR A 78 -21.05 -27.31 28.37
C THR A 78 -20.58 -26.91 26.98
N THR A 79 -21.49 -26.82 26.00
CA THR A 79 -21.18 -26.37 24.64
C THR A 79 -20.75 -24.90 24.66
N ALA A 80 -21.50 -24.03 25.34
CA ALA A 80 -21.15 -22.63 25.50
C ALA A 80 -19.83 -22.43 26.27
N GLN A 81 -19.57 -23.23 27.30
CA GLN A 81 -18.30 -23.20 28.04
C GLN A 81 -17.12 -23.62 27.16
N LYS A 82 -17.29 -24.65 26.33
CA LYS A 82 -16.28 -25.06 25.34
C LYS A 82 -16.06 -23.97 24.30
N GLU A 83 -17.13 -23.35 23.80
CA GLU A 83 -17.07 -22.22 22.87
C GLU A 83 -16.28 -21.06 23.46
N LEU A 84 -16.60 -20.65 24.68
CA LEU A 84 -15.91 -19.57 25.38
C LEU A 84 -14.43 -19.90 25.59
N THR A 85 -14.12 -21.15 25.93
CA THR A 85 -12.74 -21.59 26.10
C THR A 85 -11.99 -21.58 24.77
N ARG A 86 -12.64 -22.02 23.68
CA ARG A 86 -12.11 -21.98 22.33
C ARG A 86 -11.85 -20.54 21.89
N MET A 87 -12.86 -19.68 21.97
CA MET A 87 -12.72 -18.26 21.69
C MET A 87 -11.61 -17.64 22.54
N LYS A 88 -11.54 -17.90 23.84
CA LYS A 88 -10.48 -17.36 24.70
C LYS A 88 -9.08 -17.81 24.26
N ALA A 89 -8.92 -19.06 23.83
CA ALA A 89 -7.64 -19.57 23.32
C ALA A 89 -7.29 -18.94 21.96
N GLU A 90 -8.27 -18.84 21.05
CA GLU A 90 -8.12 -18.19 19.75
C GLU A 90 -7.80 -16.69 19.91
N TYR A 91 -8.55 -15.95 20.74
CA TYR A 91 -8.29 -14.55 21.04
C TYR A 91 -6.97 -14.32 21.79
N TRP A 92 -6.44 -15.30 22.51
CA TRP A 92 -5.14 -15.13 23.17
C TRP A 92 -3.96 -15.17 22.18
N ASP A 93 -4.11 -15.91 21.08
CA ASP A 93 -3.08 -16.13 20.05
C ASP A 93 -3.27 -15.21 18.82
N VAL A 94 -4.52 -14.83 18.53
CA VAL A 94 -4.90 -14.06 17.31
C VAL A 94 -5.01 -12.56 17.57
N VAL A 95 -4.97 -12.11 18.83
CA VAL A 95 -4.91 -10.68 19.13
C VAL A 95 -3.51 -10.15 18.79
N PRO A 96 -3.38 -8.92 18.24
CA PRO A 96 -2.19 -8.21 17.75
C PRO A 96 -0.78 -8.62 18.16
N ARG A 97 -0.58 -9.26 19.31
CA ARG A 97 0.69 -9.76 19.82
C ARG A 97 1.44 -10.64 18.81
N CYS A 98 0.80 -11.60 18.14
CA CYS A 98 1.48 -12.38 17.10
C CYS A 98 1.94 -11.52 15.92
N ASN A 99 1.13 -10.54 15.49
CA ASN A 99 1.51 -9.61 14.43
C ASN A 99 2.61 -8.64 14.90
N TRP A 100 2.60 -8.23 16.16
CA TRP A 100 3.64 -7.42 16.78
C TRP A 100 4.95 -8.19 16.89
N ASP A 101 4.92 -9.45 17.31
CA ASP A 101 6.10 -10.31 17.42
C ASP A 101 6.72 -10.55 16.03
N ALA A 102 5.89 -10.79 15.01
CA ALA A 102 6.35 -10.91 13.63
C ALA A 102 6.93 -9.59 13.10
N LEU A 103 6.27 -8.46 13.38
CA LEU A 103 6.75 -7.13 12.99
C LEU A 103 8.08 -6.79 13.69
N GLU A 104 8.19 -7.05 14.98
CA GLU A 104 9.39 -6.85 15.79
C GLU A 104 10.56 -7.69 15.27
N GLN A 105 10.32 -8.96 14.92
CA GLN A 105 11.32 -9.82 14.30
C GLN A 105 11.82 -9.24 12.98
N THR A 106 10.92 -8.76 12.12
CA THR A 106 11.31 -8.15 10.83
C THR A 106 12.08 -6.85 11.03
N HIS A 107 11.72 -6.05 12.04
CA HIS A 107 12.41 -4.83 12.41
C HIS A 107 13.84 -5.13 12.89
N GLN A 108 14.01 -6.09 13.79
CA GLN A 108 15.34 -6.53 14.26
C GLN A 108 16.20 -7.07 13.11
N GLN A 109 15.60 -7.83 12.19
CA GLN A 109 16.31 -8.32 11.01
C GLN A 109 16.76 -7.17 10.10
N ASN A 110 15.91 -6.17 9.88
CA ASN A 110 16.28 -5.00 9.06
C ASN A 110 17.35 -4.15 9.75
N LEU A 111 17.28 -3.99 11.07
CA LEU A 111 18.29 -3.28 11.85
C LEU A 111 19.68 -3.95 11.72
N SER A 112 19.74 -5.27 11.84
CA SER A 112 21.00 -6.01 11.67
C SER A 112 21.55 -5.89 10.24
N LYS A 113 20.70 -6.01 9.21
CA LYS A 113 21.11 -5.77 7.80
C LYS A 113 21.64 -4.35 7.59
N MET A 114 21.00 -3.35 8.18
CA MET A 114 21.43 -1.95 8.08
C MET A 114 22.79 -1.73 8.73
N GLN A 115 23.02 -2.32 9.92
CA GLN A 115 24.32 -2.28 10.58
C GLN A 115 25.42 -2.97 9.77
N THR A 116 25.12 -4.12 9.16
CA THR A 116 26.07 -4.80 8.26
C THR A 116 26.41 -3.90 7.06
N LEU A 117 25.42 -3.36 6.38
CA LEU A 117 25.64 -2.52 5.20
C LEU A 117 26.39 -1.23 5.55
N GLN A 118 26.13 -0.64 6.72
CA GLN A 118 26.87 0.51 7.23
C GLN A 118 28.34 0.17 7.47
N SER A 119 28.63 -0.99 8.10
CA SER A 119 30.00 -1.47 8.29
C SER A 119 30.72 -1.69 6.96
N ASP A 120 30.03 -2.27 5.98
CA ASP A 120 30.56 -2.53 4.64
C ASP A 120 30.85 -1.21 3.89
N PHE A 121 29.96 -0.22 4.02
CA PHE A 121 30.17 1.12 3.46
C PHE A 121 31.38 1.82 4.09
N ASP A 122 31.52 1.76 5.42
CA ASP A 122 32.68 2.32 6.12
C ASP A 122 33.97 1.61 5.71
N GLN A 123 33.92 0.30 5.45
CA GLN A 123 35.05 -0.44 4.91
C GLN A 123 35.41 0.03 3.50
N LEU A 124 34.43 0.13 2.60
CA LEU A 124 34.66 0.57 1.23
C LEU A 124 35.25 1.98 1.18
N LYS A 125 34.78 2.87 2.06
CA LYS A 125 35.33 4.22 2.20
C LYS A 125 36.80 4.20 2.58
N ARG A 126 37.20 3.34 3.54
CA ARG A 126 38.61 3.17 3.91
C ARG A 126 39.46 2.63 2.75
N GLU A 127 38.99 1.60 2.05
CA GLU A 127 39.70 1.03 0.89
C GLU A 127 39.91 2.08 -0.21
N HIS A 128 38.88 2.88 -0.49
CA HIS A 128 38.95 3.98 -1.45
C HIS A 128 39.94 5.07 -1.02
N ASP A 129 39.94 5.46 0.24
CA ASP A 129 40.89 6.45 0.77
C ASP A 129 42.34 5.95 0.68
N ILE A 130 42.58 4.66 0.95
CA ILE A 130 43.89 4.00 0.78
C ILE A 130 44.31 4.02 -0.70
N LEU A 131 43.42 3.66 -1.61
CA LEU A 131 43.71 3.65 -3.05
C LEU A 131 44.03 5.06 -3.57
N LEU A 132 43.30 6.07 -3.09
CA LEU A 132 43.59 7.47 -3.37
C LEU A 132 44.97 7.90 -2.85
N GLU A 133 45.36 7.44 -1.66
CA GLU A 133 46.68 7.73 -1.08
C GLU A 133 47.80 7.08 -1.90
N LEU A 134 47.66 5.81 -2.28
CA LEU A 134 48.61 5.11 -3.14
C LEU A 134 48.78 5.78 -4.51
N HIS A 135 47.69 6.23 -5.13
CA HIS A 135 47.74 6.96 -6.40
C HIS A 135 48.47 8.30 -6.26
N LYS A 136 48.23 9.04 -5.16
CA LYS A 136 48.95 10.27 -4.85
C LYS A 136 50.44 9.99 -4.65
N GLU A 137 50.80 8.95 -3.90
CA GLU A 137 52.20 8.57 -3.66
C GLU A 137 52.91 8.15 -4.95
N GLY A 138 52.30 7.31 -5.78
CA GLY A 138 52.85 6.90 -7.08
C GLY A 138 53.07 8.08 -8.03
N SER A 139 52.15 9.05 -8.04
CA SER A 139 52.32 10.30 -8.79
C SER A 139 53.50 11.14 -8.30
N MET A 140 53.83 11.09 -7.00
CA MET A 140 54.98 11.81 -6.43
C MET A 140 56.31 11.06 -6.61
N GLN A 141 56.31 9.72 -6.55
CA GLN A 141 57.52 8.92 -6.79
C GLN A 141 57.98 8.98 -8.26
N ASN A 142 57.05 9.00 -9.23
CA ASN A 142 57.39 9.19 -10.65
C ASN A 142 57.99 10.57 -10.95
N LYS A 143 57.73 11.58 -10.13
CA LYS A 143 58.36 12.91 -10.24
C LYS A 143 59.74 12.99 -9.58
N THR A 144 60.07 12.03 -8.73
CA THR A 144 61.31 12.05 -7.92
C THR A 144 62.40 11.16 -8.53
N ASN A 145 62.04 10.19 -9.38
CA ASN A 145 62.97 9.27 -10.02
C ASN A 145 63.12 9.55 -11.54
N GLU A 146 63.87 10.59 -11.88
CA GLU A 146 64.55 10.75 -13.19
C GLU A 146 65.90 11.42 -12.88
N PRO A 147 67.03 10.72 -13.13
CA PRO A 147 67.49 10.56 -14.50
C PRO A 147 67.93 9.14 -14.89
N SER A 148 67.70 8.82 -16.16
CA SER A 148 68.38 7.79 -16.95
C SER A 148 67.91 6.36 -16.71
N THR A 149 66.91 5.92 -17.48
CA THR A 149 66.98 4.78 -18.43
C THR A 149 65.55 4.31 -18.75
N GLN A 150 64.85 4.92 -19.72
CA GLN A 150 63.60 4.34 -20.24
C GLN A 150 63.21 4.96 -21.58
N GLN A 151 63.79 4.48 -22.68
CA GLN A 151 63.27 4.74 -24.02
C GLN A 151 62.43 3.58 -24.58
N ASN A 152 62.14 2.54 -23.78
CA ASN A 152 61.54 1.30 -24.29
C ASN A 152 60.16 0.93 -23.70
N ASP A 153 59.67 1.58 -22.63
CA ASP A 153 58.35 1.27 -22.01
C ASP A 153 57.24 2.27 -22.34
N GLU A 154 57.59 3.53 -22.64
CA GLU A 154 56.60 4.57 -22.93
C GLU A 154 55.94 4.36 -24.30
N SER A 155 56.66 3.81 -25.28
CA SER A 155 56.08 3.44 -26.57
C SER A 155 55.05 2.31 -26.45
N VAL A 156 55.29 1.33 -25.56
CA VAL A 156 54.35 0.21 -25.34
C VAL A 156 53.11 0.68 -24.59
N SER A 157 53.28 1.53 -23.58
CA SER A 157 52.15 2.08 -22.82
C SER A 157 51.31 3.05 -23.65
N GLN A 158 51.95 3.84 -24.52
CA GLN A 158 51.28 4.76 -25.42
C GLN A 158 50.56 4.01 -26.55
N GLU A 159 51.19 2.98 -27.16
CA GLU A 159 50.52 2.10 -28.14
C GLU A 159 49.33 1.36 -27.50
N GLN A 160 49.45 0.90 -26.25
CA GLN A 160 48.36 0.19 -25.58
C GLN A 160 47.18 1.11 -25.21
N ASN A 161 47.44 2.36 -24.79
CA ASN A 161 46.38 3.37 -24.62
C ASN A 161 45.76 3.78 -25.96
N GLN A 162 46.55 3.84 -27.03
CA GLN A 162 46.06 4.10 -28.39
C GLN A 162 45.11 2.97 -28.83
N VAL A 163 45.51 1.71 -28.61
CA VAL A 163 44.69 0.53 -28.94
C VAL A 163 43.43 0.45 -28.09
N GLU A 164 43.47 0.78 -26.80
CA GLU A 164 42.26 0.85 -25.97
C GLU A 164 41.31 1.98 -26.40
N SER A 165 41.86 3.14 -26.78
CA SER A 165 41.08 4.26 -27.32
C SER A 165 40.43 3.88 -28.66
N ASP A 166 41.18 3.23 -29.55
CA ASP A 166 40.70 2.79 -30.85
C ASP A 166 39.64 1.68 -30.68
N HIS A 167 39.80 0.79 -29.69
CA HIS A 167 38.77 -0.20 -29.35
C HIS A 167 37.51 0.41 -28.75
N LEU A 168 37.63 1.47 -27.94
CA LEU A 168 36.49 2.20 -27.38
C LEU A 168 35.76 3.03 -28.45
N SER A 169 36.48 3.66 -29.39
CA SER A 169 35.84 4.35 -30.53
C SER A 169 35.13 3.37 -31.44
N ASP A 170 35.75 2.23 -31.77
CA ASP A 170 35.10 1.18 -32.55
C ASP A 170 33.88 0.60 -31.82
N LEU A 171 33.87 0.52 -30.49
CA LEU A 171 32.72 0.02 -29.73
C LEU A 171 31.56 1.02 -29.68
N ILE A 172 31.86 2.33 -29.68
CA ILE A 172 30.88 3.42 -29.74
C ILE A 172 30.31 3.57 -31.15
N ASP A 173 31.13 3.43 -32.19
CA ASP A 173 30.69 3.52 -33.59
C ASP A 173 30.07 2.20 -34.12
N SER A 174 30.38 1.06 -33.48
CA SER A 174 29.74 -0.24 -33.75
C SER A 174 28.44 -0.45 -32.95
N GLU A 175 28.01 0.53 -32.16
CA GLU A 175 26.65 0.54 -31.61
C GLU A 175 25.67 0.87 -32.76
N SER A 176 25.40 -0.17 -33.55
CA SER A 176 24.30 -0.24 -34.49
C SER A 176 23.03 0.35 -33.86
N PRO A 177 22.23 1.15 -34.58
CA PRO A 177 21.04 1.82 -34.05
C PRO A 177 19.91 0.86 -33.62
N GLU A 178 20.15 -0.44 -33.62
CA GLU A 178 19.19 -1.50 -33.26
C GLU A 178 18.93 -1.64 -31.75
N LYS A 179 19.57 -0.85 -30.87
CA LYS A 179 19.28 -0.80 -29.43
C LYS A 179 18.69 0.53 -28.94
N SER A 180 18.05 1.29 -29.83
CA SER A 180 17.45 2.58 -29.47
C SER A 180 16.01 2.50 -28.93
N THR A 181 15.46 1.29 -28.77
CA THR A 181 14.07 1.06 -28.35
C THR A 181 14.00 0.12 -27.14
N LEU A 182 13.47 0.62 -26.03
CA LEU A 182 13.17 -0.14 -24.81
C LEU A 182 11.70 -0.57 -24.84
N THR A 183 11.37 -1.81 -24.50
CA THR A 183 9.95 -2.21 -24.43
C THR A 183 9.27 -1.57 -23.22
N VAL A 184 7.97 -1.29 -23.32
CA VAL A 184 7.18 -0.70 -22.23
C VAL A 184 7.20 -1.57 -20.98
N GLN A 185 7.23 -2.89 -21.18
CA GLN A 185 7.31 -3.86 -20.09
C GLN A 185 8.66 -3.80 -19.36
N GLU A 186 9.77 -3.73 -20.09
CA GLU A 186 11.11 -3.60 -19.49
C GLU A 186 11.25 -2.29 -18.74
N PHE A 187 10.75 -1.18 -19.32
CA PHE A 187 10.74 0.12 -18.66
C PHE A 187 9.94 0.10 -17.34
N ARG A 188 8.75 -0.50 -17.36
CA ARG A 188 7.92 -0.65 -16.16
C ARG A 188 8.58 -1.53 -15.10
N MET A 189 9.26 -2.60 -15.51
CA MET A 189 10.02 -3.44 -14.58
C MET A 189 11.20 -2.70 -13.98
N ALA A 190 11.93 -1.91 -14.78
CA ALA A 190 13.04 -1.09 -14.30
C ALA A 190 12.55 -0.05 -13.27
N LEU A 191 11.44 0.64 -13.53
CA LEU A 191 10.84 1.59 -12.59
C LEU A 191 10.42 0.94 -11.27
N ARG A 192 9.77 -0.23 -11.31
CA ARG A 192 9.41 -0.98 -10.10
C ARG A 192 10.62 -1.50 -9.33
N THR A 193 11.73 -1.74 -10.02
CA THR A 193 12.98 -2.20 -9.41
C THR A 193 13.75 -1.03 -8.77
N ALA A 194 13.78 0.12 -9.43
CA ALA A 194 14.43 1.34 -8.93
C ALA A 194 13.63 1.98 -7.79
N PHE A 195 12.30 1.91 -7.86
CA PHE A 195 11.39 2.49 -6.87
C PHE A 195 10.45 1.40 -6.33
N PRO A 196 10.77 0.78 -5.17
CA PRO A 196 9.90 -0.19 -4.51
C PRO A 196 8.71 0.52 -3.84
N LEU A 197 7.80 1.01 -4.67
CA LEU A 197 6.63 1.81 -4.28
C LEU A 197 5.50 0.92 -3.73
N LYS A 198 4.69 1.46 -2.80
CA LYS A 198 3.55 0.74 -2.21
C LYS A 198 2.39 0.67 -3.20
N SER A 199 1.40 -0.20 -2.98
CA SER A 199 0.32 -0.49 -3.95
C SER A 199 -0.41 0.73 -4.51
N ASP A 200 -0.48 1.80 -3.73
CA ASP A 200 -1.25 3.00 -4.05
C ASP A 200 -0.48 3.94 -5.01
N GLU A 201 0.86 3.81 -5.07
CA GLU A 201 1.78 4.57 -5.95
C GLU A 201 2.01 3.85 -7.32
N ILE A 202 1.42 2.67 -7.53
CA ILE A 202 1.47 1.96 -8.82
C ILE A 202 0.77 2.77 -9.93
N ASN A 203 -0.20 3.61 -9.57
CA ASN A 203 -0.88 4.50 -10.52
C ASN A 203 0.05 5.57 -11.08
N GLU A 204 0.99 6.08 -10.28
CA GLU A 204 1.99 7.06 -10.71
C GLU A 204 2.99 6.44 -11.70
N ILE A 205 3.37 5.17 -11.49
CA ILE A 205 4.21 4.42 -12.46
C ILE A 205 3.49 4.29 -13.81
N ASN A 206 2.17 4.04 -13.81
CA ASN A 206 1.41 3.93 -15.05
C ASN A 206 1.31 5.28 -15.77
N GLU A 207 1.13 6.37 -15.03
CA GLU A 207 1.11 7.74 -15.58
C GLU A 207 2.46 8.13 -16.19
N LEU A 208 3.56 7.80 -15.52
CA LEU A 208 4.92 7.97 -16.04
C LEU A 208 5.16 7.19 -17.34
N VAL A 209 4.70 5.94 -17.39
CA VAL A 209 4.78 5.10 -18.59
C VAL A 209 3.96 5.72 -19.73
N THR A 210 2.75 6.23 -19.48
CA THR A 210 1.94 6.88 -20.51
C THR A 210 2.56 8.18 -21.04
N SER A 211 3.27 8.92 -20.17
CA SER A 211 3.98 10.14 -20.55
C SER A 211 5.18 9.83 -21.46
N ALA A 212 5.91 8.75 -21.16
CA ALA A 212 7.01 8.25 -21.96
C ALA A 212 6.58 7.70 -23.34
N GLN A 213 5.34 7.20 -23.46
CA GLN A 213 4.79 6.62 -24.70
C GLN A 213 4.12 7.62 -25.66
N SER A 214 3.88 8.88 -25.27
CA SER A 214 3.02 9.81 -26.05
C SER A 214 3.69 10.41 -27.30
N ASP A 215 4.38 9.59 -28.10
CA ASP A 215 4.80 9.87 -29.47
C ASP A 215 3.70 9.43 -30.45
N PRO A 216 3.22 10.30 -31.37
CA PRO A 216 2.14 9.96 -32.28
C PRO A 216 2.52 9.03 -33.45
N ASP A 217 3.79 8.65 -33.60
CA ASP A 217 4.32 7.93 -34.77
C ASP A 217 5.11 6.63 -34.43
N GLY A 218 5.09 6.23 -33.15
CA GLY A 218 5.79 5.04 -32.64
C GLY A 218 4.85 3.84 -32.42
N SER A 219 5.39 2.62 -32.55
CA SER A 219 4.70 1.40 -32.12
C SER A 219 4.35 1.51 -30.62
N ASP A 220 3.07 1.28 -30.26
CA ASP A 220 2.52 1.41 -28.90
C ASP A 220 3.31 0.67 -27.81
N ASP A 221 4.16 -0.28 -28.18
CA ASP A 221 4.92 -1.15 -27.28
C ASP A 221 6.39 -0.74 -27.08
N SER A 222 6.84 0.34 -27.73
CA SER A 222 8.24 0.79 -27.70
C SER A 222 8.39 2.20 -27.15
N ILE A 223 9.40 2.40 -26.29
CA ILE A 223 9.79 3.70 -25.72
C ILE A 223 11.15 4.07 -26.31
N SER A 224 11.24 5.27 -26.90
CA SER A 224 12.48 5.80 -27.45
C SER A 224 13.35 6.42 -26.36
N SER A 225 14.62 6.02 -26.30
CA SER A 225 15.59 6.58 -25.34
C SER A 225 15.76 8.09 -25.50
N GLN A 226 15.66 8.63 -26.72
CA GLN A 226 15.77 10.08 -26.99
C GLN A 226 14.64 10.88 -26.33
N ARG A 227 13.43 10.29 -26.26
CA ARG A 227 12.28 10.90 -25.60
C ARG A 227 12.43 10.94 -24.09
N LEU A 228 12.96 9.87 -23.48
CA LEU A 228 13.27 9.85 -22.05
C LEU A 228 14.27 10.94 -21.66
N HIS A 229 15.31 11.15 -22.48
CA HIS A 229 16.27 12.23 -22.25
C HIS A 229 15.64 13.62 -22.39
N SER A 230 14.69 13.79 -23.31
CA SER A 230 13.95 15.06 -23.48
C SER A 230 13.04 15.36 -22.29
N LEU A 231 12.30 14.35 -21.79
CA LEU A 231 11.46 14.49 -20.59
C LEU A 231 12.28 14.79 -19.33
N LEU A 232 13.45 14.16 -19.21
CA LEU A 232 14.36 14.45 -18.10
C LEU A 232 14.85 15.90 -18.15
N ALA A 233 15.21 16.40 -19.34
CA ALA A 233 15.58 17.81 -19.52
C ALA A 233 14.42 18.76 -19.19
N GLU A 234 13.19 18.43 -19.59
CA GLU A 234 11.98 19.25 -19.35
C GLU A 234 11.59 19.29 -17.85
N SER A 235 11.76 18.17 -17.12
CA SER A 235 11.52 18.11 -15.67
C SER A 235 12.52 18.92 -14.84
N VAL A 236 13.75 19.10 -15.32
CA VAL A 236 14.76 19.95 -14.64
C VAL A 236 14.42 21.43 -14.78
N GLU A 237 13.69 21.82 -15.83
CA GLU A 237 13.26 23.20 -16.08
C GLU A 237 11.98 23.56 -15.27
N ALA A 238 11.16 22.57 -14.91
CA ALA A 238 9.97 22.72 -14.08
C ALA A 238 10.25 22.46 -12.58
N GLY A 239 11.10 23.32 -11.98
CA GLY A 239 11.37 23.49 -10.55
C GLY A 239 10.91 22.40 -9.54
N LEU A 240 11.85 21.59 -9.06
CA LEU A 240 11.68 20.77 -7.86
C LEU A 240 11.90 21.61 -6.57
N PRO A 241 11.10 21.42 -5.50
CA PRO A 241 11.35 22.04 -4.21
C PRO A 241 12.53 21.37 -3.52
N ALA A 242 13.45 22.18 -3.01
CA ALA A 242 14.58 21.73 -2.20
C ALA A 242 14.08 20.99 -0.95
N LEU A 243 14.53 19.74 -0.79
CA LEU A 243 14.46 19.00 0.48
C LEU A 243 15.44 19.69 1.45
N GLU A 244 14.93 20.54 2.34
CA GLU A 244 15.71 21.08 3.44
C GLU A 244 16.07 19.97 4.45
N GLU A 245 17.34 19.97 4.82
CA GLU A 245 17.95 19.17 5.86
C GLU A 245 17.33 19.51 7.23
N SER A 246 16.61 18.57 7.83
CA SER A 246 16.19 18.67 9.23
C SER A 246 17.34 18.20 10.13
N GLU A 247 18.20 19.13 10.53
CA GLU A 247 19.16 18.95 11.62
C GLU A 247 18.46 18.54 12.92
N GLY A 248 19.08 17.60 13.64
CA GLY A 248 18.60 17.11 14.93
C GLY A 248 18.77 18.14 16.05
N GLN A 249 17.74 18.28 16.86
CA GLN A 249 17.84 18.89 18.19
C GLN A 249 17.38 17.90 19.25
N ALA A 250 18.37 17.29 19.90
CA ALA A 250 18.22 16.69 21.21
C ALA A 250 17.95 17.80 22.23
N ALA A 251 16.81 17.74 22.90
CA ALA A 251 16.52 18.55 24.08
C ALA A 251 16.37 17.64 25.29
N GLU A 252 17.24 17.90 26.26
CA GLU A 252 17.44 17.21 27.52
C GLU A 252 16.18 17.27 28.41
N ASN A 253 15.87 16.14 29.06
CA ASN A 253 14.95 16.08 30.20
C ASN A 253 15.64 16.62 31.46
N PRO A 254 15.01 17.50 32.25
CA PRO A 254 15.34 17.63 33.66
C PRO A 254 14.37 16.80 34.51
N VAL A 255 14.96 15.86 35.25
CA VAL A 255 14.36 15.19 36.40
C VAL A 255 13.87 16.23 37.40
N GLN A 256 12.58 16.19 37.76
CA GLN A 256 12.07 16.82 38.98
C GLN A 256 11.59 15.74 39.94
N ALA A 257 12.34 15.63 41.04
CA ALA A 257 11.93 15.02 42.28
C ALA A 257 11.14 16.04 43.09
N THR A 258 9.99 15.66 43.63
CA THR A 258 9.40 16.26 44.83
C THR A 258 8.56 15.21 45.56
N ASP A 259 8.72 15.23 46.89
CA ASP A 259 8.02 14.52 47.97
C ASP A 259 6.59 14.03 47.71
#